data_AF-A0A6A4UNR2-F1
#
_entry.id   AF-A0A6A4UNR2-F1
#
_cell.length_a   1.000
_cell.length_b   1.000
_cell.length_c   1.000
_cell.angle_alpha   90.00
_cell.angle_beta   90.00
_cell.angle_gamma   90.00
#
_symmetry.space_group_name_H-M   'P 1'
#
loop_
_entity.id
_entity.type
_entity.pdbx_description
1 polymer ?
#
loop_
_entity_poly.entity_id
_entity_poly.type
_entity_poly.pdbx_seq_one_letter_code
_entity_poly.pdbx_strand_id
1 'polypeptide(L)'
;FNKALVDRVRNFIEVEYIFQDMKVLPDGFVAPEDRVKPWGTTHALWVCKDQVKEPFMICNADDYYGKDAFKKMFDSLSHEVKDDVYSMVGYRLGKTLSDSGTVSRGVCVVEDHQLVGVQEHAKIKRLNDQIVSGSDETGWNPLDETNLVSMNFWGFTPKIFEVAEKQLSAYLDRELLNNPLKCEHVIPTMIGETIKDKTYSIKVIPSENEWFGVTYHDDKPYVVEQFLKYKAEGKYPFDLWAN
;
A
#
# COMPACT_ATOMS: atom_id res chain seq x y z
N PHE A 1 20.24 -2.46 8.70
CA PHE A 1 19.38 -1.41 8.15
C PHE A 1 20.14 -0.11 7.87
N ASN A 2 20.69 0.59 8.88
CA ASN A 2 21.49 1.83 8.71
C ASN A 2 22.51 1.78 7.57
N LYS A 3 23.51 0.88 7.67
CA LYS A 3 24.57 0.72 6.65
C LYS A 3 24.06 0.40 5.23
N ALA A 4 22.93 -0.28 5.11
CA ALA A 4 22.43 -0.79 3.83
C ALA A 4 21.60 0.25 3.06
N LEU A 5 20.84 1.09 3.79
CA LEU A 5 19.91 2.05 3.21
C LEU A 5 20.19 3.45 3.74
N VAL A 6 20.08 3.61 5.05
CA VAL A 6 19.86 4.93 5.63
C VAL A 6 21.11 5.80 5.64
N ASP A 7 22.31 5.23 5.80
CA ASP A 7 23.56 5.99 5.74
C ASP A 7 23.77 6.68 4.38
N ARG A 8 23.18 6.15 3.30
CA ARG A 8 23.23 6.74 1.96
C ARG A 8 22.20 7.85 1.75
N VAL A 9 21.10 7.81 2.51
CA VAL A 9 19.91 8.64 2.30
C VAL A 9 19.88 9.83 3.26
N ARG A 10 20.44 9.70 4.47
CA ARG A 10 20.46 10.76 5.51
C ARG A 10 21.10 12.08 5.08
N ASN A 11 21.97 12.06 4.08
CA ASN A 11 22.57 13.29 3.56
C ASN A 11 21.57 14.14 2.76
N PHE A 12 20.46 13.56 2.33
CA PHE A 12 19.49 14.18 1.43
C PHE A 12 18.13 14.43 2.09
N ILE A 13 17.73 13.58 3.05
CA ILE A 13 16.45 13.69 3.75
C ILE A 13 16.62 13.31 5.22
N GLU A 14 15.77 13.87 6.08
CA GLU A 14 15.65 13.45 7.47
C GLU A 14 15.04 12.04 7.55
N VAL A 15 15.57 11.19 8.44
CA VAL A 15 15.14 9.80 8.57
C VAL A 15 14.99 9.41 10.04
N GLU A 16 13.77 9.11 10.43
CA GLU A 16 13.42 8.56 11.74
C GLU A 16 13.05 7.07 11.66
N TYR A 17 13.05 6.41 12.83
CA TYR A 17 12.67 5.01 12.96
C TYR A 17 11.52 4.86 13.93
N ILE A 18 10.50 4.13 13.48
CA ILE A 18 9.38 3.71 14.30
C ILE A 18 9.36 2.19 14.21
N PHE A 19 9.19 1.53 15.36
CA PHE A 19 9.19 0.08 15.45
C PHE A 19 7.76 -0.41 15.62
N GLN A 20 7.33 -1.31 14.73
CA GLN A 20 6.09 -2.04 14.89
C GLN A 20 6.28 -3.12 15.98
N ASP A 21 6.20 -2.72 17.25
CA ASP A 21 6.25 -3.64 18.38
C ASP A 21 4.91 -4.40 18.50
N MET A 22 4.99 -5.71 18.47
CA MET A 22 3.84 -6.61 18.55
C MET A 22 3.07 -6.53 19.87
N LYS A 23 3.70 -6.00 20.92
CA LYS A 23 3.11 -5.81 22.25
C LYS A 23 2.36 -4.49 22.39
N VAL A 24 2.59 -3.53 21.49
CA VAL A 24 1.85 -2.27 21.47
C VAL A 24 0.51 -2.54 20.79
N LEU A 25 -0.57 -2.48 21.55
CA LEU A 25 -1.93 -2.69 21.06
C LEU A 25 -2.83 -1.59 21.63
N PRO A 26 -4.01 -1.34 21.03
CA PRO A 26 -5.01 -0.45 21.61
C PRO A 26 -5.39 -0.90 23.03
N ASP A 27 -5.85 0.06 23.84
CA ASP A 27 -6.23 -0.20 25.22
C ASP A 27 -7.27 -1.33 25.32
N GLY A 28 -7.07 -2.23 26.28
CA GLY A 28 -7.94 -3.39 26.51
C GLY A 28 -7.51 -4.68 25.79
N PHE A 29 -6.49 -4.64 24.95
CA PHE A 29 -5.96 -5.82 24.27
C PHE A 29 -4.58 -6.22 24.79
N VAL A 30 -4.32 -7.54 24.81
CA VAL A 30 -3.03 -8.12 25.17
C VAL A 30 -2.59 -9.05 24.05
N ALA A 31 -1.35 -8.88 23.59
CA ALA A 31 -0.79 -9.74 22.56
C ALA A 31 -0.55 -11.16 23.11
N PRO A 32 -0.94 -12.23 22.38
CA PRO A 32 -0.58 -13.59 22.76
C PRO A 32 0.94 -13.79 22.80
N GLU A 33 1.44 -14.50 23.81
CA GLU A 33 2.89 -14.65 24.06
C GLU A 33 3.64 -15.35 22.91
N ASP A 34 2.99 -16.30 22.24
CA ASP A 34 3.55 -17.13 21.18
C ASP A 34 3.29 -16.57 19.77
N ARG A 35 2.68 -15.39 19.67
CA ARG A 35 2.42 -14.75 18.38
C ARG A 35 3.72 -14.25 17.75
N VAL A 36 3.99 -14.72 16.54
CA VAL A 36 5.12 -14.28 15.71
C VAL A 36 4.69 -13.50 14.46
N LYS A 37 3.44 -13.66 14.01
CA LYS A 37 2.93 -12.99 12.80
C LYS A 37 2.59 -11.52 13.12
N PRO A 38 3.06 -10.55 12.32
CA PRO A 38 2.64 -9.15 12.45
C PRO A 38 1.12 -8.96 12.48
N TRP A 39 0.64 -7.90 13.13
CA TRP A 39 -0.79 -7.55 13.18
C TRP A 39 -1.33 -7.01 11.84
N GLY A 40 -0.44 -6.68 10.91
CA GLY A 40 -0.76 -6.19 9.58
C GLY A 40 -0.41 -4.71 9.37
N THR A 41 -0.71 -4.21 8.17
CA THR A 41 -0.31 -2.85 7.76
C THR A 41 -1.13 -1.76 8.45
N THR A 42 -2.36 -2.03 8.88
CA THR A 42 -3.13 -1.06 9.69
C THR A 42 -2.43 -0.80 11.02
N HIS A 43 -1.95 -1.85 11.68
CA HIS A 43 -1.16 -1.72 12.91
C HIS A 43 0.16 -0.99 12.65
N ALA A 44 0.86 -1.29 11.54
CA ALA A 44 2.09 -0.60 11.15
C ALA A 44 1.87 0.91 10.93
N LEU A 45 0.72 1.31 10.38
CA LEU A 45 0.33 2.71 10.28
C LEU A 45 0.06 3.32 11.66
N TRP A 46 -0.75 2.64 12.48
CA TRP A 46 -1.17 3.16 13.78
C TRP A 46 -0.03 3.42 14.76
N VAL A 47 0.99 2.55 14.79
CA VAL A 47 2.17 2.75 15.68
C VAL A 47 2.97 4.01 15.35
N CYS A 48 2.74 4.64 14.19
CA CYS A 48 3.38 5.90 13.81
C CYS A 48 2.74 7.14 14.44
N LYS A 49 1.62 6.99 15.17
CA LYS A 49 0.79 8.10 15.69
C LYS A 49 1.53 9.11 16.55
N ASP A 50 2.58 8.67 17.26
CA ASP A 50 3.30 9.52 18.20
C ASP A 50 4.39 10.36 17.54
N GLN A 51 4.82 10.00 16.32
CA GLN A 51 5.92 10.65 15.62
C GLN A 51 5.44 11.49 14.43
N VAL A 52 4.46 11.02 13.66
CA VAL A 52 3.99 11.72 12.46
C VAL A 52 2.93 12.75 12.83
N LYS A 53 3.20 14.05 12.66
CA LYS A 53 2.34 15.16 13.10
C LYS A 53 1.83 16.05 11.96
N GLU A 54 2.21 15.74 10.73
CA GLU A 54 1.92 16.50 9.52
C GLU A 54 1.23 15.60 8.47
N PRO A 55 0.60 16.18 7.42
CA PRO A 55 0.17 15.40 6.28
C PRO A 55 1.32 14.57 5.68
N PHE A 56 1.04 13.30 5.41
CA PHE A 56 2.07 12.33 5.05
C PHE A 56 1.55 11.32 4.03
N MET A 57 2.47 10.68 3.33
CA MET A 57 2.18 9.52 2.50
C MET A 57 2.75 8.24 3.09
N ILE A 58 2.15 7.12 2.74
CA ILE A 58 2.72 5.80 2.94
C ILE A 58 2.88 5.10 1.59
N CYS A 59 3.89 4.24 1.51
CA CYS A 59 4.15 3.35 0.38
C CYS A 59 4.84 2.07 0.87
N ASN A 60 4.84 1.03 0.04
CA ASN A 60 5.64 -0.16 0.29
C ASN A 60 7.14 0.17 0.11
N ALA A 61 8.01 -0.60 0.75
CA ALA A 61 9.46 -0.34 0.77
C ALA A 61 10.21 -0.90 -0.46
N ASP A 62 9.58 -1.80 -1.20
CA ASP A 62 10.16 -2.61 -2.28
C ASP A 62 9.47 -2.43 -3.65
N ASP A 63 8.57 -1.44 -3.75
CA ASP A 63 7.81 -1.13 -4.95
C ASP A 63 8.35 0.14 -5.66
N TYR A 64 8.38 0.09 -6.99
CA TYR A 64 8.60 1.27 -7.81
C TYR A 64 7.27 1.89 -8.25
N TYR A 65 7.03 3.12 -7.82
CA TYR A 65 5.78 3.86 -8.08
C TYR A 65 5.89 4.87 -9.24
N GLY A 66 7.10 5.22 -9.66
CA GLY A 66 7.36 6.25 -10.66
C GLY A 66 7.29 7.70 -10.13
N LYS A 67 8.18 8.56 -10.64
CA LYS A 67 8.35 9.96 -10.20
C LYS A 67 7.07 10.79 -10.25
N ASP A 68 6.23 10.58 -11.26
CA ASP A 68 4.97 11.33 -11.42
C ASP A 68 3.96 11.02 -10.30
N ALA A 69 3.93 9.79 -9.78
CA ALA A 69 3.06 9.44 -8.67
C ALA A 69 3.44 10.19 -7.39
N PHE A 70 4.74 10.31 -7.08
CA PHE A 70 5.22 11.11 -5.95
C PHE A 70 4.90 12.60 -6.10
N LYS A 71 5.02 13.16 -7.31
CA LYS A 71 4.65 14.56 -7.57
C LYS A 71 3.16 14.81 -7.32
N LYS A 72 2.29 13.98 -7.89
CA LYS A 72 0.84 14.10 -7.71
C LYS A 72 0.43 13.91 -6.25
N MET A 73 1.06 12.96 -5.56
CA MET A 73 0.82 12.77 -4.13
C MET A 73 1.26 14.00 -3.33
N PHE A 74 2.43 14.58 -3.63
CA PHE A 74 2.89 15.82 -3.00
C PHE A 74 1.91 16.98 -3.21
N ASP A 75 1.41 17.17 -4.44
CA ASP A 75 0.43 18.22 -4.74
C ASP A 75 -0.87 18.01 -3.94
N SER A 76 -1.34 16.76 -3.85
CA SER A 76 -2.52 16.41 -3.07
C SER A 76 -2.31 16.64 -1.57
N LEU A 77 -1.18 16.22 -1.01
CA LEU A 77 -0.84 16.42 0.41
C LEU A 77 -0.72 17.91 0.77
N SER A 78 -0.26 18.74 -0.17
CA SER A 78 -0.04 20.16 0.06
C SER A 78 -1.31 21.01 -0.02
N HIS A 79 -2.33 20.53 -0.73
CA HIS A 79 -3.47 21.39 -1.12
C HIS A 79 -4.85 20.77 -0.94
N GLU A 80 -4.96 19.45 -0.93
CA GLU A 80 -6.26 18.77 -1.05
C GLU A 80 -6.61 17.94 0.19
N VAL A 81 -5.63 17.30 0.83
CA VAL A 81 -5.90 16.45 2.00
C VAL A 81 -6.32 17.27 3.22
N LYS A 82 -7.28 16.72 3.96
CA LYS A 82 -7.87 17.24 5.19
C LYS A 82 -8.24 16.07 6.09
N ASP A 83 -8.65 16.36 7.31
CA ASP A 83 -9.03 15.34 8.30
C ASP A 83 -10.17 14.41 7.86
N ASP A 84 -10.98 14.84 6.90
CA ASP A 84 -12.08 14.09 6.27
C ASP A 84 -11.87 13.80 4.76
N VAL A 85 -10.75 14.23 4.19
CA VAL A 85 -10.43 14.09 2.76
C VAL A 85 -9.01 13.55 2.60
N TYR A 86 -8.89 12.31 2.14
CA TYR A 86 -7.60 11.66 1.89
C TYR A 86 -7.41 11.42 0.39
N SER A 87 -6.25 10.91 0.02
CA SER A 87 -5.96 10.57 -1.37
C SER A 87 -5.23 9.24 -1.51
N MET A 88 -5.31 8.67 -2.71
CA MET A 88 -4.54 7.51 -3.09
C MET A 88 -4.10 7.60 -4.54
N VAL A 89 -2.96 6.98 -4.86
CA VAL A 89 -2.58 6.75 -6.26
C VAL A 89 -3.11 5.40 -6.70
N GLY A 90 -3.97 5.39 -7.71
CA GLY A 90 -4.49 4.18 -8.36
C GLY A 90 -3.67 3.84 -9.59
N TYR A 91 -3.31 2.57 -9.74
CA TYR A 91 -2.58 2.06 -10.92
C TYR A 91 -3.48 1.19 -11.79
N ARG A 92 -3.25 1.17 -13.10
CA ARG A 92 -4.01 0.29 -14.01
C ARG A 92 -3.69 -1.16 -13.74
N LEU A 93 -4.70 -2.00 -13.49
CA LEU A 93 -4.54 -3.42 -13.20
C LEU A 93 -3.62 -4.12 -14.21
N GLY A 94 -3.81 -3.85 -15.51
CA GLY A 94 -3.00 -4.44 -16.58
C GLY A 94 -1.51 -4.11 -16.55
N LYS A 95 -1.11 -3.08 -15.81
CA LYS A 95 0.29 -2.66 -15.59
C LYS A 95 0.85 -3.11 -14.24
N THR A 96 0.15 -3.97 -13.50
CA THR A 96 0.55 -4.39 -12.14
C THR A 96 0.63 -5.91 -11.97
N LEU A 97 0.60 -6.68 -13.06
CA LEU A 97 0.71 -8.14 -13.02
C LEU A 97 2.18 -8.58 -12.97
N SER A 98 2.41 -9.84 -12.58
CA SER A 98 3.69 -10.51 -12.73
C SER A 98 3.55 -11.62 -13.77
N ASP A 99 4.56 -11.77 -14.63
CA ASP A 99 4.64 -12.88 -15.58
C ASP A 99 5.02 -14.21 -14.89
N SER A 100 5.56 -14.13 -13.67
CA SER A 100 6.06 -15.27 -12.89
C SER A 100 4.96 -16.00 -12.10
N GLY A 101 3.75 -15.45 -12.01
CA GLY A 101 2.67 -16.06 -11.24
C GLY A 101 1.43 -15.21 -11.07
N THR A 102 0.69 -15.48 -10.00
CA THR A 102 -0.56 -14.78 -9.70
C THR A 102 -0.37 -13.73 -8.61
N VAL A 103 -0.97 -12.57 -8.76
CA VAL A 103 -0.89 -11.49 -7.76
C VAL A 103 -2.20 -11.34 -6.99
N SER A 104 -2.18 -10.65 -5.86
CA SER A 104 -3.40 -10.20 -5.17
C SER A 104 -3.48 -8.68 -5.21
N ARG A 105 -4.67 -8.13 -5.51
CA ARG A 105 -4.88 -6.68 -5.64
C ARG A 105 -6.25 -6.28 -5.08
N GLY A 106 -6.28 -5.14 -4.41
CA GLY A 106 -7.51 -4.41 -4.10
C GLY A 106 -7.95 -3.60 -5.31
N VAL A 107 -8.93 -4.10 -6.06
CA VAL A 107 -9.55 -3.39 -7.19
C VAL A 107 -10.44 -2.27 -6.65
N CYS A 108 -10.16 -1.05 -7.09
CA CYS A 108 -10.86 0.16 -6.67
C CYS A 108 -12.18 0.30 -7.43
N VAL A 109 -13.26 0.53 -6.69
CA VAL A 109 -14.53 1.00 -7.24
C VAL A 109 -14.54 2.52 -7.10
N VAL A 110 -14.58 3.22 -8.23
CA VAL A 110 -14.39 4.67 -8.30
C VAL A 110 -15.59 5.35 -8.95
N GLU A 111 -16.13 6.37 -8.29
CA GLU A 111 -17.21 7.24 -8.79
C GLU A 111 -16.77 8.69 -8.65
N ASP A 112 -16.82 9.50 -9.71
CA ASP A 112 -16.41 10.92 -9.70
C ASP A 112 -15.03 11.18 -9.05
N HIS A 113 -14.06 10.32 -9.38
CA HIS A 113 -12.70 10.33 -8.80
C HIS A 113 -12.64 10.05 -7.29
N GLN A 114 -13.71 9.55 -6.68
CA GLN A 114 -13.76 9.13 -5.28
C GLN A 114 -13.79 7.61 -5.17
N LEU A 115 -13.05 7.09 -4.19
CA LEU A 115 -13.09 5.68 -3.86
C LEU A 115 -14.38 5.37 -3.08
N VAL A 116 -15.25 4.57 -3.67
CA VAL A 116 -16.50 4.12 -3.02
C VAL A 116 -16.42 2.68 -2.54
N GLY A 117 -15.39 1.94 -2.94
CA GLY A 117 -15.17 0.56 -2.55
C GLY A 117 -13.78 0.05 -2.92
N VAL A 118 -13.32 -0.97 -2.19
CA VAL A 118 -12.16 -1.79 -2.56
C VAL A 118 -12.60 -3.24 -2.54
N GLN A 119 -12.40 -3.95 -3.64
CA GLN A 119 -12.70 -5.37 -3.78
C GLN A 119 -11.37 -6.14 -3.85
N GLU A 120 -11.13 -7.00 -2.87
CA GLU A 120 -9.92 -7.82 -2.85
C GLU A 120 -10.06 -8.98 -3.83
N HIS A 121 -9.17 -9.03 -4.82
CA HIS A 121 -9.06 -10.14 -5.75
C HIS A 121 -7.75 -10.88 -5.51
N ALA A 122 -7.86 -12.15 -5.13
CA ALA A 122 -6.72 -13.05 -5.04
C ALA A 122 -6.48 -13.75 -6.37
N LYS A 123 -5.25 -14.25 -6.55
CA LYS A 123 -4.84 -15.10 -7.68
C LYS A 123 -5.13 -14.45 -9.05
N ILE A 124 -4.78 -13.20 -9.26
CA ILE A 124 -4.95 -12.50 -10.53
C ILE A 124 -3.79 -12.85 -11.48
N LYS A 125 -4.08 -13.18 -12.74
CA LYS A 125 -3.06 -13.39 -13.79
C LYS A 125 -3.58 -13.01 -15.17
N ARG A 126 -2.67 -12.95 -16.14
CA ARG A 126 -3.01 -12.90 -17.56
C ARG A 126 -3.14 -14.33 -18.11
N LEU A 127 -4.27 -14.62 -18.77
CA LEU A 127 -4.56 -15.91 -19.40
C LEU A 127 -5.19 -15.64 -20.77
N ASN A 128 -4.53 -16.07 -21.85
CA ASN A 128 -4.97 -15.86 -23.23
C ASN A 128 -5.33 -14.38 -23.52
N ASP A 129 -4.39 -13.48 -23.21
CA ASP A 129 -4.51 -12.02 -23.33
C ASP A 129 -5.58 -11.34 -22.46
N GLN A 130 -6.37 -12.09 -21.69
CA GLN A 130 -7.35 -11.57 -20.74
C GLN A 130 -6.81 -11.60 -19.30
N ILE A 131 -7.11 -10.56 -18.51
CA ILE A 131 -6.83 -10.57 -17.07
C ILE A 131 -7.98 -11.27 -16.35
N VAL A 132 -7.64 -12.23 -15.50
CA VAL A 132 -8.61 -13.04 -14.76
C VAL A 132 -8.24 -13.15 -13.29
N SER A 133 -9.24 -13.33 -12.43
CA SER A 133 -9.08 -13.69 -11.02
C SER A 133 -9.84 -14.96 -10.68
N GLY A 134 -9.31 -15.78 -9.77
CA GLY A 134 -9.95 -17.04 -9.36
C GLY A 134 -8.98 -18.21 -9.32
N SER A 135 -9.46 -19.39 -9.67
CA SER A 135 -8.67 -20.61 -9.66
C SER A 135 -9.28 -21.67 -10.56
N ASP A 136 -8.53 -22.73 -10.84
CA ASP A 136 -9.06 -23.86 -11.61
C ASP A 136 -10.22 -24.57 -10.89
N GLU A 137 -10.29 -24.47 -9.56
CA GLU A 137 -11.37 -25.05 -8.74
C GLU A 137 -12.65 -24.20 -8.74
N THR A 138 -12.48 -22.87 -8.67
CA THR A 138 -13.60 -21.92 -8.53
C THR A 138 -14.03 -21.30 -9.87
N GLY A 139 -13.27 -21.54 -10.94
CA GLY A 139 -13.38 -20.82 -12.20
C GLY A 139 -12.58 -19.52 -12.23
N TRP A 140 -12.21 -19.12 -13.45
CA TRP A 140 -11.53 -17.86 -13.76
C TRP A 140 -12.55 -16.82 -14.20
N ASN A 141 -12.59 -15.68 -13.51
CA ASN A 141 -13.49 -14.57 -13.79
C ASN A 141 -12.72 -13.40 -14.40
N PRO A 142 -13.21 -12.82 -15.52
CA PRO A 142 -12.52 -11.73 -16.19
C PRO A 142 -12.52 -10.46 -15.33
N LEU A 143 -11.42 -9.72 -15.41
CA LEU A 143 -11.27 -8.37 -14.86
C LEU A 143 -10.88 -7.42 -15.98
N ASP A 144 -11.43 -6.21 -15.94
CA ASP A 144 -11.04 -5.15 -16.88
C ASP A 144 -9.62 -4.65 -16.54
N GLU A 145 -8.75 -4.64 -17.53
CA GLU A 145 -7.35 -4.19 -17.34
C GLU A 145 -7.23 -2.70 -17.05
N THR A 146 -8.25 -1.92 -17.40
CA THR A 146 -8.33 -0.48 -17.14
C THR A 146 -8.75 -0.17 -15.71
N ASN A 147 -9.25 -1.17 -14.95
CA ASN A 147 -9.58 -1.01 -13.55
C ASN A 147 -8.38 -0.45 -12.78
N LEU A 148 -8.67 0.45 -11.84
CA LEU A 148 -7.66 0.96 -10.92
C LEU A 148 -7.49 -0.01 -9.75
N VAL A 149 -6.25 -0.22 -9.33
CA VAL A 149 -5.90 -1.01 -8.14
C VAL A 149 -5.12 -0.16 -7.15
N SER A 150 -5.29 -0.46 -5.87
CA SER A 150 -4.44 0.09 -4.82
C SER A 150 -3.11 -0.68 -4.76
N MET A 151 -2.01 0.07 -4.80
CA MET A 151 -0.65 -0.46 -4.61
C MET A 151 -0.05 0.03 -3.28
N ASN A 152 -0.89 0.25 -2.26
CA ASN A 152 -0.51 0.80 -0.96
C ASN A 152 0.13 2.20 -1.01
N PHE A 153 -0.22 3.02 -1.99
CA PHE A 153 0.25 4.39 -2.10
C PHE A 153 -0.85 5.38 -1.69
N TRP A 154 -0.83 5.80 -0.43
CA TRP A 154 -1.89 6.58 0.21
C TRP A 154 -1.34 7.90 0.77
N GLY A 155 -2.20 8.93 0.82
CA GLY A 155 -1.93 10.23 1.43
C GLY A 155 -2.97 10.57 2.50
N PHE A 156 -2.51 10.91 3.70
CA PHE A 156 -3.33 11.10 4.88
C PHE A 156 -2.96 12.37 5.65
N THR A 157 -3.86 12.81 6.53
CA THR A 157 -3.51 13.67 7.68
C THR A 157 -3.35 12.80 8.94
N PRO A 158 -2.73 13.32 10.02
CA PRO A 158 -2.61 12.57 11.28
C PRO A 158 -3.93 12.08 11.88
N LYS A 159 -5.08 12.66 11.48
CA LYS A 159 -6.40 12.19 11.91
C LYS A 159 -6.65 10.72 11.55
N ILE A 160 -5.97 10.19 10.52
CA ILE A 160 -6.07 8.77 10.16
C ILE A 160 -5.67 7.84 11.30
N PHE A 161 -4.81 8.27 12.24
CA PHE A 161 -4.39 7.41 13.34
C PHE A 161 -5.55 7.10 14.30
N GLU A 162 -6.48 8.04 14.51
CA GLU A 162 -7.70 7.80 15.29
C GLU A 162 -8.63 6.79 14.59
N VAL A 163 -8.74 6.91 13.25
CA VAL A 163 -9.48 5.96 12.43
C VAL A 163 -8.86 4.57 12.50
N ALA A 164 -7.54 4.48 12.35
CA ALA A 164 -6.79 3.24 12.44
C ALA A 164 -6.94 2.59 13.82
N GLU A 165 -6.89 3.38 14.90
CA GLU A 165 -7.10 2.88 16.26
C GLU A 165 -8.50 2.29 16.45
N LYS A 166 -9.53 3.01 16.00
CA LYS A 166 -10.92 2.57 16.06
C LYS A 166 -11.12 1.26 15.29
N GLN A 167 -10.68 1.21 14.03
CA GLN A 167 -10.87 0.04 13.18
C GLN A 167 -10.03 -1.15 13.66
N LEU A 168 -8.79 -0.92 14.10
CA LEU A 168 -7.94 -1.97 14.65
C LEU A 168 -8.54 -2.54 15.94
N SER A 169 -9.07 -1.70 16.83
CA SER A 169 -9.73 -2.16 18.07
C SER A 169 -10.97 -3.02 17.76
N ALA A 170 -11.83 -2.56 16.83
CA ALA A 170 -13.01 -3.32 16.41
C ALA A 170 -12.63 -4.64 15.71
N TYR A 171 -11.53 -4.65 14.96
CA TYR A 171 -10.99 -5.86 14.34
C TYR A 171 -10.49 -6.86 15.39
N LEU A 172 -9.69 -6.40 16.36
CA LEU A 172 -9.14 -7.24 17.41
C LEU A 172 -10.24 -7.85 18.28
N ASP A 173 -11.25 -7.08 18.66
CA ASP A 173 -12.40 -7.58 19.44
C ASP A 173 -13.08 -8.78 18.75
N ARG A 174 -13.23 -8.71 17.42
CA ARG A 174 -13.87 -9.77 16.63
C ARG A 174 -12.97 -10.97 16.35
N GLU A 175 -11.70 -10.73 16.00
CA GLU A 175 -10.84 -11.74 15.39
C GLU A 175 -9.79 -12.33 16.35
N LEU A 176 -9.40 -11.60 17.40
CA LEU A 176 -8.32 -12.02 18.28
C LEU A 176 -8.63 -13.32 19.01
N LEU A 177 -9.86 -13.49 19.49
CA LEU A 177 -10.27 -14.72 20.18
C LEU A 177 -10.33 -15.93 19.24
N ASN A 178 -10.74 -15.71 17.98
CA ASN A 178 -10.97 -16.77 17.00
C ASN A 178 -9.68 -17.20 16.30
N ASN A 179 -8.75 -16.27 16.07
CA ASN A 179 -7.51 -16.51 15.34
C ASN A 179 -6.31 -15.75 15.92
N PRO A 180 -5.97 -15.99 17.21
CA PRO A 180 -5.05 -15.15 17.98
C PRO A 180 -3.64 -15.04 17.38
N LEU A 181 -3.19 -16.08 16.67
CA LEU A 181 -1.82 -16.15 16.15
C LEU A 181 -1.68 -15.67 14.70
N LYS A 182 -2.78 -15.55 13.95
CA LYS A 182 -2.72 -15.28 12.50
C LYS A 182 -3.64 -14.18 11.99
N CYS A 183 -4.59 -13.69 12.79
CA CYS A 183 -5.45 -12.57 12.39
C CYS A 183 -4.59 -11.37 11.98
N GLU A 184 -4.98 -10.68 10.92
CA GLU A 184 -4.21 -9.60 10.31
C GLU A 184 -5.17 -8.57 9.72
N HIS A 185 -4.90 -7.29 9.99
CA HIS A 185 -5.69 -6.17 9.47
C HIS A 185 -4.82 -5.30 8.57
N VAL A 186 -5.30 -5.09 7.36
CA VAL A 186 -4.57 -4.37 6.31
C VAL A 186 -5.27 -3.07 5.94
N ILE A 187 -4.48 -2.09 5.51
CA ILE A 187 -4.95 -0.73 5.19
C ILE A 187 -6.09 -0.72 4.16
N PRO A 188 -6.06 -1.50 3.06
CA PRO A 188 -7.19 -1.55 2.13
C PRO A 188 -8.50 -1.97 2.80
N THR A 189 -8.45 -2.94 3.73
CA THR A 189 -9.62 -3.37 4.52
C THR A 189 -10.09 -2.27 5.46
N MET A 190 -9.18 -1.65 6.22
CA MET A 190 -9.49 -0.50 7.09
C MET A 190 -10.19 0.62 6.32
N ILE A 191 -9.68 0.94 5.13
CA ILE A 191 -10.23 1.96 4.24
C ILE A 191 -11.61 1.54 3.75
N GLY A 192 -11.77 0.31 3.26
CA GLY A 192 -13.05 -0.24 2.81
C GLY A 192 -14.12 -0.30 3.90
N GLU A 193 -13.73 -0.48 5.16
CA GLU A 193 -14.61 -0.39 6.33
C GLU A 193 -14.98 1.07 6.62
N THR A 194 -14.02 1.98 6.55
CA THR A 194 -14.18 3.40 6.90
C THR A 194 -15.04 4.18 5.90
N ILE A 195 -14.87 3.96 4.59
CA ILE A 195 -15.61 4.72 3.56
C ILE A 195 -17.11 4.42 3.56
N LYS A 196 -17.53 3.27 4.10
CA LYS A 196 -18.96 2.90 4.23
C LYS A 196 -19.71 3.83 5.19
N ASP A 197 -19.01 4.39 6.17
CA ASP A 197 -19.59 5.30 7.16
C ASP A 197 -19.85 6.70 6.59
N LYS A 198 -19.40 7.00 5.34
CA LYS A 198 -19.52 8.29 4.65
C LYS A 198 -18.97 9.50 5.44
N THR A 199 -18.08 9.23 6.38
CA THR A 199 -17.42 10.24 7.23
C THR A 199 -16.11 10.73 6.64
N TYR A 200 -15.54 9.97 5.70
CA TYR A 200 -14.30 10.29 5.00
C TYR A 200 -14.47 10.06 3.51
N SER A 201 -13.81 10.88 2.71
CA SER A 201 -13.70 10.71 1.27
C SER A 201 -12.24 10.44 0.89
N ILE A 202 -12.04 9.63 -0.16
CA ILE A 202 -10.71 9.32 -0.66
C ILE A 202 -10.68 9.60 -2.15
N LYS A 203 -9.93 10.63 -2.52
CA LYS A 203 -9.69 10.97 -3.92
C LYS A 203 -8.73 9.97 -4.55
N VAL A 204 -9.15 9.37 -5.66
CA VAL A 204 -8.32 8.46 -6.45
C VAL A 204 -7.62 9.26 -7.55
N ILE A 205 -6.29 9.29 -7.47
CA ILE A 205 -5.41 9.93 -8.44
C ILE A 205 -4.90 8.84 -9.40
N PRO A 206 -5.35 8.79 -10.66
CA PRO A 206 -4.88 7.79 -11.59
C PRO A 206 -3.41 8.03 -11.98
N SER A 207 -2.63 6.96 -11.94
CA SER A 207 -1.28 6.91 -12.50
C SER A 207 -1.27 6.06 -13.76
N GLU A 208 -0.64 6.59 -14.80
CA GLU A 208 -0.35 5.85 -16.03
C GLU A 208 1.06 5.27 -16.04
N ASN A 209 1.83 5.47 -14.96
CA ASN A 209 3.16 4.89 -14.81
C ASN A 209 3.08 3.37 -14.74
N GLU A 210 4.16 2.73 -15.18
CA GLU A 210 4.42 1.34 -14.85
C GLU A 210 4.72 1.24 -13.35
N TRP A 211 4.01 0.34 -12.68
CA TRP A 211 4.37 -0.13 -11.35
C TRP A 211 5.12 -1.45 -11.53
N PHE A 212 6.22 -1.61 -10.82
CA PHE A 212 6.89 -2.90 -10.74
C PHE A 212 7.57 -3.05 -9.39
N GLY A 213 7.61 -4.29 -8.91
CA GLY A 213 8.22 -4.70 -7.66
C GLY A 213 8.66 -6.15 -7.79
N VAL A 214 9.41 -6.63 -6.80
CA VAL A 214 9.84 -8.04 -6.77
C VAL A 214 8.77 -8.84 -6.02
N THR A 215 7.75 -9.32 -6.74
CA THR A 215 6.69 -10.16 -6.12
C THR A 215 7.18 -11.60 -5.97
N TYR A 216 7.87 -12.10 -7.00
CA TYR A 216 8.58 -13.36 -7.01
C TYR A 216 10.08 -13.13 -7.14
N HIS A 217 10.88 -14.06 -6.64
CA HIS A 217 12.33 -14.02 -6.82
C HIS A 217 12.72 -13.85 -8.31
N ASP A 218 11.94 -14.44 -9.20
CA ASP A 218 12.17 -14.45 -10.65
C ASP A 218 11.77 -13.14 -11.35
N ASP A 219 11.11 -12.21 -10.65
CA ASP A 219 10.84 -10.86 -11.17
C ASP A 219 12.10 -9.96 -11.12
N LYS A 220 13.11 -10.34 -10.32
CA LYS A 220 14.32 -9.52 -10.09
C LYS A 220 15.08 -9.15 -11.38
N PRO A 221 15.33 -10.06 -12.34
CA PRO A 221 16.02 -9.71 -13.58
C PRO A 221 15.31 -8.59 -14.35
N TYR A 222 13.98 -8.67 -14.45
CA TYR A 222 13.16 -7.65 -15.10
C TYR A 222 13.28 -6.29 -14.39
N VAL A 223 13.18 -6.26 -13.06
CA VAL A 223 13.33 -5.01 -12.28
C VAL A 223 14.71 -4.38 -12.50
N VAL A 224 15.79 -5.19 -12.52
CA VAL A 224 17.15 -4.70 -12.77
C VAL A 224 17.28 -4.13 -14.18
N GLU A 225 16.77 -4.83 -15.19
CA GLU A 225 16.79 -4.39 -16.59
C GLU A 225 16.06 -3.05 -16.75
N GLN A 226 14.89 -2.91 -16.14
CA GLN A 226 14.09 -1.68 -16.23
C GLN A 226 14.82 -0.48 -15.61
N PHE A 227 15.48 -0.66 -14.46
CA PHE A 227 16.29 0.41 -13.87
C PHE A 227 17.54 0.74 -14.70
N LEU A 228 18.20 -0.24 -15.33
CA LEU A 228 19.32 0.00 -16.24
C LEU A 228 18.88 0.81 -17.45
N LYS A 229 17.72 0.48 -18.03
CA LYS A 229 17.11 1.24 -19.11
C LYS A 229 16.83 2.68 -18.70
N TYR A 230 16.20 2.90 -17.55
CA TYR A 230 15.93 4.26 -17.07
C TYR A 230 17.20 5.08 -16.82
N LYS A 231 18.29 4.44 -16.37
CA LYS A 231 19.60 5.09 -16.22
C LYS A 231 20.23 5.45 -17.58
N ALA A 232 20.20 4.52 -18.54
CA ALA A 232 20.71 4.76 -19.88
C ALA A 232 19.93 5.86 -20.63
N GLU A 233 18.62 5.96 -20.38
CA GLU A 233 17.75 7.03 -20.92
C GLU A 233 17.90 8.37 -20.17
N GLY A 234 18.71 8.43 -19.11
CA GLY A 234 18.93 9.65 -18.32
C GLY A 234 17.74 10.05 -17.42
N LYS A 235 16.75 9.16 -17.23
CA LYS A 235 15.62 9.42 -16.30
C LYS A 235 16.08 9.45 -14.84
N TYR A 236 17.08 8.64 -14.50
CA TYR A 236 17.73 8.63 -13.20
C TYR A 236 19.25 8.60 -13.37
N PRO A 237 20.02 9.18 -12.43
CA PRO A 237 21.47 9.02 -12.41
C PRO A 237 21.85 7.56 -12.15
N PHE A 238 23.06 7.18 -12.57
CA PHE A 238 23.59 5.84 -12.30
C PHE A 238 23.80 5.58 -10.81
N ASP A 239 24.28 6.59 -10.10
CA ASP A 239 24.34 6.61 -8.65
C ASP A 239 23.33 7.63 -8.12
N LEU A 240 22.29 7.13 -7.45
CA LEU A 240 21.23 7.97 -6.90
C LEU A 240 21.69 8.76 -5.67
N TRP A 241 22.69 8.24 -4.96
CA TRP A 241 23.15 8.75 -3.66
C TRP A 241 24.61 9.20 -3.71
N ALA A 242 25.14 9.47 -4.92
CA ALA A 242 26.45 10.08 -5.06
C ALA A 242 26.41 11.50 -4.47
N ASN A 243 27.36 11.79 -3.57
CA ASN A 243 27.64 13.15 -3.09
C ASN A 243 28.28 14.00 -4.18
#